data_AF-A0A4R0P1T9-F1
#
_entry.id   AF-A0A4R0P1T9-F1
#
_cell.length_a   1.000
_cell.length_b   1.000
_cell.length_c   1.000
_cell.angle_alpha   90.00
_cell.angle_beta   90.00
_cell.angle_gamma   90.00
#
_symmetry.space_group_name_H-M   'P 1'
#
loop_
_entity.id
_entity.type
_entity.pdbx_description
1 polymer ?
#
loop_
_entity_poly.entity_id
_entity_poly.type
_entity_poly.pdbx_seq_one_letter_code
_entity_poly.pdbx_strand_id
1 'polypeptide(L)' 'MKTNSIVDKLLEVNTNMDELGKQLAFERGNPYYAQFSEDGGYWRKELPTGEKFVVEVEIICDDQGMPKEIKDTIIRQIA' A
#
# COMPACT_ATOMS: atom_id res chain seq x y z
N MET A 1 -36.83 7.49 2.73
CA MET A 1 -35.64 7.41 1.87
C MET A 1 -34.59 8.34 2.44
N LYS A 2 -33.45 7.83 2.91
CA LYS A 2 -32.32 8.70 3.28
C LYS A 2 -31.76 9.25 1.97
N THR A 3 -31.79 10.57 1.79
CA THR A 3 -31.01 11.27 0.77
C THR A 3 -29.55 10.93 1.01
N ASN A 4 -28.95 10.03 0.20
CA ASN A 4 -27.50 9.83 0.20
C ASN A 4 -26.87 11.16 -0.22
N SER A 5 -26.27 11.84 0.75
CA SER A 5 -25.68 13.15 0.53
C SER A 5 -24.48 12.99 -0.40
N ILE A 6 -24.11 14.05 -1.11
CA ILE A 6 -22.87 14.09 -1.90
C ILE A 6 -21.65 13.73 -1.03
N VAL A 7 -21.71 14.04 0.27
CA VAL A 7 -20.69 13.68 1.26
C VAL A 7 -20.57 12.16 1.42
N ASP A 8 -21.68 11.42 1.47
CA ASP A 8 -21.65 9.95 1.61
C ASP A 8 -20.97 9.30 0.38
N LYS A 9 -21.26 9.79 -0.82
CA LYS A 9 -20.61 9.32 -2.06
C LYS A 9 -19.13 9.69 -2.12
N LEU A 10 -18.75 10.86 -1.63
CA LEU A 10 -17.34 11.27 -1.55
C LEU A 10 -16.57 10.42 -0.54
N LEU A 11 -17.20 10.05 0.57
CA LEU A 11 -16.61 9.16 1.56
C LEU A 11 -16.41 7.75 1.00
N GLU A 12 -17.37 7.20 0.25
CA GLU A 12 -17.23 5.91 -0.45
C GLU A 12 -16.02 5.89 -1.40
N VAL A 13 -15.81 6.95 -2.18
CA VAL A 13 -14.64 7.08 -3.08
C VAL A 13 -13.34 7.18 -2.28
N ASN A 14 -13.32 7.93 -1.17
CA ASN A 14 -12.14 8.06 -0.32
C ASN A 14 -11.75 6.73 0.35
N THR A 15 -12.72 5.89 0.72
CA THR A 15 -12.43 4.52 1.21
C THR A 15 -11.70 3.65 0.19
N ASN A 16 -11.87 3.91 -1.11
CA ASN A 16 -11.29 3.10 -2.17
C ASN A 16 -9.91 3.59 -2.64
N MET A 17 -9.39 4.68 -2.09
CA MET A 17 -8.09 5.24 -2.53
C MET A 17 -6.94 4.26 -2.34
N ASP A 18 -7.01 3.44 -1.29
CA ASP A 18 -6.01 2.41 -1.01
C ASP A 18 -6.02 1.29 -2.06
N GLU A 19 -7.22 0.77 -2.37
CA GLU A 19 -7.44 -0.23 -3.42
C GLU A 19 -7.06 0.29 -4.81
N LEU A 20 -7.33 1.57 -5.10
CA LEU A 20 -6.91 2.21 -6.35
C LEU A 20 -5.39 2.36 -6.43
N GLY A 21 -4.73 2.70 -5.32
CA GLY A 21 -3.28 2.76 -5.22
C GLY A 21 -2.64 1.39 -5.45
N LYS A 22 -3.20 0.35 -4.85
CA LYS A 22 -2.80 -1.04 -5.06
C LYS A 22 -3.00 -1.50 -6.50
N GLN A 23 -4.17 -1.22 -7.09
CA GLN A 23 -4.44 -1.52 -8.49
C GLN A 23 -3.39 -0.88 -9.42
N LEU A 24 -3.11 0.41 -9.23
CA LEU A 24 -2.14 1.13 -10.04
C LEU A 24 -0.71 0.59 -9.87
N ALA A 25 -0.32 0.17 -8.65
CA ALA A 25 0.96 -0.47 -8.42
C ALA A 25 1.08 -1.76 -9.24
N PHE A 26 0.04 -2.59 -9.22
CA PHE A 26 0.02 -3.86 -9.94
C PHE A 26 -0.02 -3.71 -11.46
N GLU A 27 -0.79 -2.74 -11.98
CA GLU A 27 -0.80 -2.41 -13.41
C GLU A 27 0.59 -2.00 -13.93
N ARG A 28 1.45 -1.48 -13.05
CA ARG A 28 2.84 -1.12 -13.34
C ARG A 28 3.85 -2.24 -13.04
N GLY A 29 3.38 -3.40 -12.59
CA GLY A 29 4.23 -4.53 -12.18
C GLY A 29 4.97 -4.31 -10.87
N ASN A 30 4.58 -3.30 -10.07
CA ASN A 30 5.23 -2.98 -8.81
C ASN A 30 4.58 -3.73 -7.64
N PRO A 31 5.35 -4.06 -6.60
CA PRO A 31 4.78 -4.45 -5.32
C PRO A 31 3.97 -3.31 -4.70
N TYR A 32 2.97 -3.68 -3.91
CA TYR A 32 2.22 -2.77 -3.05
C TYR A 32 2.65 -2.96 -1.60
N TYR A 33 2.84 -1.86 -0.87
CA TYR A 33 3.28 -1.86 0.53
C TYR A 33 2.23 -1.19 1.41
N ALA A 34 1.87 -1.84 2.51
CA ALA A 34 0.96 -1.31 3.52
C ALA A 34 1.46 -1.63 4.93
N GLN A 35 1.25 -0.72 5.87
CA GLN A 35 1.57 -0.93 7.27
C GLN A 35 0.29 -1.08 8.08
N PHE A 36 0.20 -2.12 8.89
CA PHE A 36 -0.91 -2.35 9.80
C PHE A 36 -0.39 -2.28 11.24
N SER A 37 -1.22 -1.76 12.16
CA SER A 37 -0.85 -1.61 13.57
C SER A 37 -0.48 -2.94 14.24
N GLU A 38 -1.06 -4.05 13.77
CA GLU A 38 -0.81 -5.40 14.25
C GLU A 38 0.55 -5.98 13.84
N ASP A 39 1.21 -5.42 12.82
CA ASP A 39 2.49 -5.92 12.32
C ASP A 39 3.70 -5.33 13.09
N GLY A 40 3.47 -4.62 14.21
CA GLY A 40 4.55 -4.23 15.13
C GLY A 40 5.59 -3.27 14.54
N GLY A 41 5.22 -2.51 13.51
CA GLY A 41 6.10 -1.59 12.79
C GLY A 41 6.65 -2.14 11.47
N TYR A 42 6.44 -3.43 11.17
CA TYR A 42 6.78 -4.02 9.87
C TYR A 42 5.72 -3.72 8.80
N TRP A 43 6.10 -3.91 7.55
CA TRP A 43 5.26 -3.67 6.38
C TRP A 43 4.79 -4.97 5.76
N ARG A 44 3.61 -4.97 5.14
CA ARG A 44 3.17 -6.03 4.23
C ARG A 44 3.49 -5.63 2.81
N LYS A 45 4.18 -6.51 2.09
CA LYS A 45 4.45 -6.43 0.66
C LYS A 45 3.56 -7.43 -0.06
N GLU A 46 2.77 -6.96 -1.02
CA GLU A 46 1.98 -7.81 -1.91
C GLU A 46 2.51 -7.66 -3.34
N LEU A 47 2.85 -8.78 -3.97
CA LEU A 47 3.26 -8.81 -5.37
C LEU A 47 2.04 -8.86 -6.30
N PRO A 48 2.16 -8.41 -7.56
CA PRO A 48 1.11 -8.58 -8.56
C PRO A 48 0.70 -10.04 -8.81
N THR A 49 1.57 -11.00 -8.47
CA THR A 49 1.32 -12.44 -8.49
C THR A 49 0.37 -12.90 -7.38
N GLY A 50 0.10 -12.06 -6.38
CA GLY A 50 -0.71 -12.36 -5.20
C GLY A 50 0.09 -12.84 -3.98
N GLU A 51 1.39 -13.09 -4.13
CA GLU A 51 2.27 -13.49 -3.02
C GLU A 51 2.41 -12.37 -1.99
N LYS A 52 2.39 -12.73 -0.69
CA LYS A 52 2.41 -11.77 0.41
C LYS A 52 3.54 -12.03 1.38
N PHE A 53 4.21 -10.95 1.80
CA PHE A 53 5.34 -11.00 2.71
C PHE A 53 5.19 -9.95 3.81
N VAL A 54 5.73 -10.26 5.00
CA VAL A 54 6.08 -9.24 5.99
C VAL A 54 7.53 -8.86 5.75
N VAL A 55 7.79 -7.56 5.65
CA VAL A 55 9.09 -7.00 5.28
C VAL A 55 9.45 -5.82 6.18
N GLU A 56 10.75 -5.59 6.33
CA GLU A 56 11.29 -4.30 6.77
C GLU A 56 11.53 -3.43 5.53
N VAL A 57 11.24 -2.12 5.61
CA VAL A 57 11.36 -1.17 4.50
C VAL A 57 12.32 -0.04 4.88
N GLU A 58 13.26 0.24 4.00
CA GLU A 58 14.07 1.45 3.97
C GLU A 58 13.69 2.28 2.74
N ILE A 59 13.34 3.55 2.95
CA ILE A 59 13.04 4.48 1.87
C ILE A 59 14.31 5.26 1.55
N ILE A 60 14.85 5.06 0.35
CA ILE A 60 16.01 5.80 -0.14
C ILE A 60 15.51 7.05 -0.86
N CYS A 61 15.85 8.21 -0.31
CA CYS A 61 15.54 9.51 -0.91
C CYS A 61 16.69 10.01 -1.81
N ASP A 62 16.36 10.88 -2.76
CA ASP A 62 17.35 11.64 -3.52
C ASP A 62 17.91 12.84 -2.73
N ASP A 63 18.75 13.65 -3.39
CA ASP A 63 19.40 14.84 -2.83
C ASP A 63 18.42 15.96 -2.47
N GLN A 64 17.19 15.91 -2.98
CA GLN A 64 16.10 16.83 -2.66
C GLN A 64 15.18 16.28 -1.56
N GLY A 65 15.47 15.08 -1.04
CA GLY A 65 14.67 14.42 -0.02
C GLY A 65 13.43 13.71 -0.57
N MET A 66 13.32 13.56 -1.89
CA MET A 66 12.19 12.86 -2.52
C MET A 66 12.45 11.35 -2.53
N PRO A 67 11.47 10.51 -2.15
CA PRO A 67 11.60 9.06 -2.24
C PRO A 67 11.89 8.62 -3.68
N LYS A 68 12.99 7.88 -3.87
CA LYS A 68 13.42 7.37 -5.16
C LYS A 68 13.35 5.85 -5.26
N GLU A 69 13.65 5.16 -4.16
CA GLU A 69 13.71 3.70 -4.13
C GLU A 69 13.22 3.18 -2.77
N ILE A 70 12.57 2.03 -2.78
CA ILE A 70 12.24 1.25 -1.60
C ILE A 70 13.16 0.03 -1.60
N LYS A 71 13.93 -0.13 -0.54
CA LYS A 71 14.64 -1.38 -0.25
C LYS A 71 13.87 -2.14 0.81
N ASP A 72 13.50 -3.38 0.50
CA ASP A 72 12.81 -4.23 1.45
C ASP A 72 13.58 -5.51 1.76
N THR A 73 13.52 -5.93 3.03
CA THR A 73 14.07 -7.21 3.49
C THR A 73 12.92 -8.11 3.91
N ILE A 74 12.81 -9.29 3.28
CA ILE A 74 11.77 -10.27 3.60
C ILE A 74 12.03 -10.88 4.97
N ILE A 75 11.07 -10.73 5.88
CA ILE A 75 11.09 -11.35 7.20
C ILE A 75 10.40 -12.72 7.12
N ARG A 76 9.22 -12.79 6.52
CA ARG A 76 8.47 -14.03 6.31
C ARG A 76 7.41 -13.91 5.23
N GLN A 77 7.04 -15.02 4.60
CA GLN A 77 5.86 -15.14 3.74
C GLN A 77 4.60 -15.36 4.58
N ILE A 78 3.46 -14.81 4.16
CA ILE A 78 2.18 -14.89 4.90
C ILE A 78 1.02 -15.48 4.09
N ALA A 79 1.13 -15.55 2.76
CA ALA A 79 0.20 -16.25 1.88
C ALA A 79 0.86 -16.52 0.52
#